data_AF-A0A9J6C8C5-F1
#
_entry.id   AF-A0A9J6C8C5-F1
#
_cell.length_a   1.000
_cell.length_b   1.000
_cell.length_c   1.000
_cell.angle_alpha   90.00
_cell.angle_beta   90.00
_cell.angle_gamma   90.00
#
_symmetry.space_group_name_H-M   'P 1'
#
loop_
_entity.id
_entity.type
_entity.pdbx_description
1 polymer ?
#
loop_
_entity_poly.entity_id
_entity_poly.type
_entity_poly.pdbx_seq_one_letter_code
_entity_poly.pdbx_strand_id
1 'polypeptide(L)'
;MENKTFNSIEEECHYWKELAKLFRKEKLDCQKEFEDFTEESRQLEQELEATLIQNEKQIRDANATIESLREETAILRQRLTSHEREATAYETKLSQLMEERDSLKIYIRELEQKNDDLERTNRVVSESVSGFEAMLNQAYEKNAILEMEVDDKEQLQVNLQRLMDEARDLKQELKIRNISIPPQINDTTVANVTSTPSRNKAAALDASVSTLNDINDSKNNNSLSFNASSIGSLLNSDFSIANSSTQTLNESTLHINDNTAISTTLNKSSEKSVLKYDCAIANSNPIAASTRVSALNIVADLLKKLDNLEAKLKSWKTQKLPSQKFIEASASNNIENSCSIENLDRK
;
A
#
# COMPACT_ATOMS: atom_id res chain seq x y z
N MET A 1 -73.35 98.41 12.78
CA MET A 1 -74.43 98.56 11.78
C MET A 1 -74.56 100.04 11.50
N GLU A 2 -74.53 100.45 10.24
CA GLU A 2 -74.82 101.84 9.87
C GLU A 2 -76.34 102.05 9.81
N ASN A 3 -76.83 103.17 10.33
CA ASN A 3 -78.23 103.55 10.16
C ASN A 3 -78.45 104.09 8.74
N LYS A 4 -78.82 103.20 7.79
CA LYS A 4 -79.31 103.59 6.48
C LYS A 4 -80.65 104.32 6.64
N THR A 5 -80.81 105.46 5.96
CA THR A 5 -82.06 106.20 5.86
C THR A 5 -82.58 106.12 4.43
N PHE A 6 -83.81 105.67 4.24
CA PHE A 6 -84.43 105.47 2.93
C PHE A 6 -85.37 106.63 2.58
N ASN A 7 -85.46 106.98 1.29
CA ASN A 7 -86.32 108.04 0.78
C ASN A 7 -87.70 107.51 0.34
N SER A 8 -87.86 106.18 0.27
CA SER A 8 -89.13 105.51 -0.03
C SER A 8 -89.18 104.12 0.61
N ILE A 9 -90.39 103.65 0.95
CA ILE A 9 -90.65 102.27 1.40
C ILE A 9 -90.23 101.25 0.33
N GLU A 10 -90.35 101.61 -0.95
CA GLU A 10 -89.90 100.80 -2.09
C GLU A 10 -88.37 100.60 -2.08
N GLU A 11 -87.63 101.63 -1.69
CA GLU A 11 -86.16 101.65 -1.62
C GLU A 11 -85.66 100.83 -0.41
N GLU A 12 -86.34 100.94 0.73
CA GLU A 12 -86.10 100.09 1.90
C GLU A 12 -86.37 98.60 1.59
N CYS A 13 -87.52 98.30 0.98
CA CYS A 13 -87.90 96.94 0.59
C CYS A 13 -86.88 96.33 -0.40
N HIS A 14 -86.42 97.11 -1.38
CA HIS A 14 -85.37 96.70 -2.30
C HIS A 14 -84.03 96.46 -1.58
N TYR A 15 -83.61 97.35 -0.68
CA TYR A 15 -82.37 97.21 0.08
C TYR A 15 -82.35 95.92 0.92
N TRP A 16 -83.38 95.67 1.73
CA TRP A 16 -83.44 94.46 2.56
C TRP A 16 -83.52 93.18 1.71
N LYS A 17 -84.17 93.23 0.54
CA LYS A 17 -84.25 92.12 -0.41
C LYS A 17 -82.91 91.78 -1.06
N GLU A 18 -82.12 92.79 -1.47
CA GLU A 18 -80.77 92.55 -1.98
C GLU A 18 -79.80 92.12 -0.87
N LEU A 19 -79.91 92.68 0.34
CA LEU A 19 -79.10 92.25 1.48
C LEU A 19 -79.40 90.79 1.87
N ALA A 20 -80.67 90.37 1.86
CA ALA A 20 -81.06 88.99 2.10
C ALA A 20 -80.59 88.02 1.00
N LYS A 21 -80.57 88.46 -0.27
CA LYS A 21 -79.92 87.70 -1.36
C LYS A 21 -78.42 87.57 -1.14
N LEU A 22 -77.76 88.65 -0.70
CA LEU A 22 -76.31 88.71 -0.52
C LEU A 22 -75.87 87.77 0.61
N PHE A 23 -76.49 87.84 1.79
CA PHE A 23 -76.24 86.87 2.87
C PHE A 23 -76.60 85.43 2.48
N ARG A 24 -77.63 85.22 1.63
CA ARG A 24 -77.93 83.88 1.09
C ARG A 24 -76.83 83.38 0.16
N LYS A 25 -76.23 84.26 -0.65
CA LYS A 25 -75.10 83.94 -1.53
C LYS A 25 -73.87 83.61 -0.70
N GLU A 26 -73.45 84.49 0.22
CA GLU A 26 -72.31 84.27 1.12
C GLU A 26 -72.44 82.96 1.90
N LYS A 27 -73.62 82.66 2.48
CA LYS A 27 -73.87 81.37 3.14
C LYS A 27 -73.62 80.19 2.20
N LEU A 28 -74.08 80.26 0.95
CA LEU A 28 -74.03 79.16 -0.01
C LEU A 28 -72.61 78.99 -0.57
N ASP A 29 -71.89 80.09 -0.81
CA ASP A 29 -70.48 80.10 -1.17
C ASP A 29 -69.65 79.45 -0.03
N CYS A 30 -69.78 79.92 1.21
CA CYS A 30 -69.06 79.35 2.35
C CYS A 30 -69.48 77.90 2.68
N GLN A 31 -70.72 77.50 2.41
CA GLN A 31 -71.13 76.10 2.50
C GLN A 31 -70.38 75.25 1.46
N LYS A 32 -70.27 75.73 0.22
CA LYS A 32 -69.51 75.04 -0.83
C LYS A 32 -68.02 74.95 -0.49
N GLU A 33 -67.41 76.03 -0.01
CA GLU A 33 -66.01 76.04 0.44
C GLU A 33 -65.75 75.02 1.56
N PHE A 34 -66.70 74.86 2.50
CA PHE A 34 -66.62 73.83 3.54
C PHE A 34 -66.80 72.40 3.01
N GLU A 35 -67.71 72.19 2.06
CA GLU A 35 -67.91 70.91 1.38
C GLU A 35 -66.66 70.51 0.56
N ASP A 36 -66.09 71.45 -0.21
CA ASP A 36 -64.84 71.27 -0.96
C ASP A 36 -63.66 70.92 -0.01
N PHE A 37 -63.48 71.67 1.09
CA PHE A 37 -62.42 71.41 2.07
C PHE A 37 -62.57 70.06 2.80
N THR A 38 -63.81 69.65 3.07
CA THR A 38 -64.10 68.34 3.70
C THR A 38 -63.75 67.19 2.75
N GLU A 39 -64.03 67.36 1.46
CA GLU A 39 -63.67 66.40 0.41
C GLU A 39 -62.14 66.33 0.19
N GLU A 40 -61.45 67.47 0.11
CA GLU A 40 -59.99 67.55 0.01
C GLU A 40 -59.30 66.86 1.22
N SER A 41 -59.79 67.14 2.43
CA SER A 41 -59.29 66.51 3.67
C SER A 41 -59.42 64.98 3.63
N ARG A 42 -60.54 64.47 3.10
CA ARG A 42 -60.79 63.02 2.95
C ARG A 42 -59.91 62.39 1.88
N GLN A 43 -59.62 63.10 0.78
CA GLN A 43 -58.73 62.61 -0.27
C GLN A 43 -57.29 62.51 0.25
N LEU A 44 -56.83 63.52 1.00
CA LEU A 44 -55.52 63.48 1.66
C LEU A 44 -55.41 62.34 2.68
N GLU A 45 -56.46 62.08 3.47
CA GLU A 45 -56.52 60.94 4.40
C GLU A 45 -56.40 59.60 3.66
N GLN A 46 -57.07 59.44 2.51
CA GLN A 46 -56.97 58.22 1.67
C GLN A 46 -55.59 58.05 1.04
N GLU A 47 -54.94 59.14 0.59
CA GLU A 47 -53.56 59.08 0.10
C GLU A 47 -52.57 58.68 1.20
N LEU A 48 -52.72 59.26 2.40
CA LEU A 48 -51.90 58.92 3.56
C LEU A 48 -52.10 57.45 3.98
N GLU A 49 -53.34 56.96 4.07
CA GLU A 49 -53.60 55.56 4.40
C GLU A 49 -53.09 54.60 3.30
N ALA A 50 -53.21 54.96 2.02
CA ALA A 50 -52.64 54.17 0.92
C ALA A 50 -51.11 54.06 1.01
N THR A 51 -50.40 55.15 1.31
CA THR A 51 -48.94 55.10 1.51
C THR A 51 -48.55 54.33 2.78
N LEU A 52 -49.34 54.42 3.86
CA LEU A 52 -49.14 53.66 5.09
C LEU A 52 -49.27 52.16 4.81
N ILE A 53 -50.35 51.72 4.16
CA ILE A 53 -50.59 50.31 3.77
C ILE A 53 -49.46 49.80 2.85
N GLN A 54 -48.98 50.63 1.92
CA GLN A 54 -47.84 50.29 1.07
C GLN A 54 -46.56 50.09 1.89
N ASN A 55 -46.26 50.98 2.83
CA ASN A 55 -45.08 50.88 3.70
C ASN A 55 -45.18 49.66 4.64
N GLU A 56 -46.34 49.40 5.25
CA GLU A 56 -46.58 48.19 6.05
C GLU A 56 -46.46 46.90 5.23
N LYS A 57 -46.83 46.93 3.94
CA LYS A 57 -46.59 45.80 3.04
C LYS A 57 -45.09 45.62 2.80
N GLN A 58 -44.37 46.68 2.46
CA GLN A 58 -42.91 46.61 2.25
C GLN A 58 -42.17 46.10 3.50
N ILE A 59 -42.58 46.52 4.70
CA ILE A 59 -42.03 46.02 5.97
C ILE A 59 -42.32 44.53 6.17
N ARG A 60 -43.54 44.05 5.84
CA ARG A 60 -43.88 42.61 5.91
C ARG A 60 -43.08 41.78 4.91
N ASP A 61 -43.02 42.21 3.65
CA ASP A 61 -42.28 41.54 2.58
C ASP A 61 -40.77 41.49 2.90
N ALA A 62 -40.20 42.59 3.42
CA ALA A 62 -38.82 42.64 3.89
C ALA A 62 -38.57 41.69 5.08
N ASN A 63 -39.43 41.68 6.09
CA ASN A 63 -39.31 40.75 7.23
C ASN A 63 -39.41 39.27 6.80
N ALA A 64 -40.25 38.95 5.82
CA ALA A 64 -40.36 37.60 5.28
C ALA A 64 -39.06 37.16 4.55
N THR A 65 -38.44 38.04 3.77
CA THR A 65 -37.14 37.74 3.13
C THR A 65 -36.01 37.62 4.15
N ILE A 66 -36.02 38.45 5.21
CA ILE A 66 -35.06 38.36 6.32
C ILE A 66 -35.16 37.00 7.03
N GLU A 67 -36.36 36.50 7.31
CA GLU A 67 -36.51 35.21 8.00
C GLU A 67 -36.12 34.03 7.09
N SER A 68 -36.50 34.05 5.81
CA SER A 68 -36.05 33.05 4.83
C SER A 68 -34.51 32.99 4.72
N LEU A 69 -33.83 34.14 4.73
CA LEU A 69 -32.37 34.21 4.71
C LEU A 69 -31.72 33.77 6.03
N ARG A 70 -32.41 33.93 7.17
CA ARG A 70 -31.97 33.38 8.47
C ARG A 70 -32.07 31.86 8.49
N GLU A 71 -33.16 31.28 7.99
CA GLU A 71 -33.35 29.83 7.86
C GLU A 71 -32.29 29.22 6.93
N GLU A 72 -32.08 29.81 5.75
CA GLU A 72 -31.01 29.37 4.83
C GLU A 72 -29.63 29.45 5.49
N THR A 73 -29.32 30.56 6.17
CA THR A 73 -28.05 30.73 6.91
C THR A 73 -27.89 29.68 8.01
N ALA A 74 -28.95 29.31 8.71
CA ALA A 74 -28.92 28.27 9.74
C ALA A 74 -28.66 26.89 9.15
N ILE A 75 -29.33 26.55 8.04
CA ILE A 75 -29.15 25.29 7.31
C ILE A 75 -27.72 25.18 6.75
N LEU A 76 -27.19 26.24 6.14
CA LEU A 76 -25.82 26.28 5.62
C LEU A 76 -24.79 26.13 6.73
N ARG A 77 -24.98 26.77 7.89
CA ARG A 77 -24.12 26.60 9.08
C ARG A 77 -24.18 25.17 9.62
N GLN A 78 -25.38 24.60 9.76
CA GLN A 78 -25.54 23.21 10.21
C GLN A 78 -24.80 22.24 9.27
N ARG A 79 -24.95 22.42 7.95
CA ARG A 79 -24.27 21.60 6.94
C ARG A 79 -22.75 21.76 6.99
N LEU A 80 -22.23 22.98 7.17
CA LEU A 80 -20.81 23.23 7.37
C LEU A 80 -20.29 22.43 8.58
N THR A 81 -20.97 22.50 9.73
CA THR A 81 -20.56 21.72 10.92
C THR A 81 -20.70 20.20 10.77
N SER A 82 -21.46 19.70 9.78
CA SER A 82 -21.44 18.28 9.41
C SER A 82 -20.16 17.94 8.65
N HIS A 83 -19.86 18.71 7.61
CA HIS A 83 -18.66 18.50 6.79
C HIS A 83 -17.35 18.73 7.58
N GLU A 84 -17.34 19.61 8.58
CA GLU A 84 -16.21 19.77 9.52
C GLU A 84 -15.99 18.53 10.41
N ARG A 85 -17.08 17.89 10.88
CA ARG A 85 -17.02 16.61 11.64
C ARG A 85 -16.59 15.45 10.75
N GLU A 86 -17.07 15.43 9.50
CA GLU A 86 -16.66 14.45 8.50
C GLU A 86 -15.17 14.59 8.18
N ALA A 87 -14.68 15.82 7.94
CA ALA A 87 -13.27 16.11 7.69
C ALA A 87 -12.37 15.67 8.85
N THR A 88 -12.67 16.10 10.09
CA THR A 88 -11.89 15.72 11.28
C THR A 88 -11.92 14.21 11.57
N ALA A 89 -13.01 13.51 11.22
CA ALA A 89 -13.06 12.05 11.28
C ALA A 89 -12.16 11.39 10.22
N TYR A 90 -12.11 11.91 8.99
CA TYR A 90 -11.20 11.43 7.94
C TYR A 90 -9.73 11.72 8.28
N GLU A 91 -9.42 12.89 8.83
CA GLU A 91 -8.07 13.26 9.32
C GLU A 91 -7.62 12.30 10.44
N THR A 92 -8.49 12.02 11.40
CA THR A 92 -8.22 11.06 12.48
C THR A 92 -7.93 9.65 11.92
N LYS A 93 -8.75 9.18 10.97
CA LYS A 93 -8.54 7.86 10.33
C LYS A 93 -7.27 7.82 9.48
N LEU A 94 -6.93 8.93 8.80
CA LEU A 94 -5.67 9.03 8.05
C LEU A 94 -4.47 8.94 8.99
N SER A 95 -4.51 9.63 10.14
CA SER A 95 -3.46 9.57 11.14
C SER A 95 -3.26 8.17 11.72
N GLN A 96 -4.36 7.46 12.02
CA GLN A 96 -4.33 6.06 12.48
C GLN A 96 -3.69 5.14 11.43
N LEU A 97 -4.12 5.23 10.16
CA LEU A 97 -3.54 4.42 9.08
C LEU A 97 -2.06 4.74 8.82
N MET A 98 -1.61 5.97 9.08
CA MET A 98 -0.19 6.35 9.01
C MET A 98 0.64 5.74 10.15
N GLU A 99 0.10 5.70 11.37
CA GLU A 99 0.72 5.07 12.53
C GLU A 99 0.79 3.54 12.38
N GLU A 100 -0.31 2.90 12.00
CA GLU A 100 -0.37 1.46 11.68
C GLU A 100 0.67 1.09 10.62
N ARG A 101 0.70 1.81 9.49
CA ARG A 101 1.69 1.65 8.42
C ARG A 101 3.13 1.74 8.93
N ASP A 102 3.44 2.68 9.81
CA ASP A 102 4.81 2.87 10.29
C ASP A 102 5.20 1.84 11.36
N SER A 103 4.25 1.37 12.18
CA SER A 103 4.46 0.19 13.04
C SER A 103 4.74 -1.08 12.22
N LEU A 104 4.03 -1.28 11.10
CA LEU A 104 4.25 -2.40 10.19
C LEU A 104 5.61 -2.33 9.49
N LYS A 105 6.09 -1.13 9.11
CA LYS A 105 7.46 -0.95 8.59
C LYS A 105 8.54 -1.33 9.60
N ILE A 106 8.33 -1.06 10.89
CA ILE A 106 9.25 -1.47 11.96
C ILE A 106 9.21 -3.00 12.10
N TYR A 107 8.01 -3.58 12.17
CA TYR A 107 7.83 -5.02 12.28
C TYR A 107 8.39 -5.81 11.09
N ILE A 108 8.32 -5.28 9.87
CA ILE A 108 8.96 -5.88 8.68
C ILE A 108 10.48 -5.96 8.88
N ARG A 109 11.13 -4.86 9.30
CA ARG A 109 12.59 -4.85 9.56
C ARG A 109 12.99 -5.81 10.67
N GLU A 110 12.16 -5.95 11.70
CA GLU A 110 12.39 -6.96 12.73
C GLU A 110 12.30 -8.39 12.20
N LEU A 111 11.40 -8.67 11.26
CA LEU A 111 11.29 -9.98 10.61
C LEU A 111 12.46 -10.24 9.65
N GLU A 112 12.89 -9.22 8.89
CA GLU A 112 14.09 -9.26 8.05
C GLU A 112 15.33 -9.60 8.89
N GLN A 113 15.57 -8.88 9.99
CA GLN A 113 16.68 -9.17 10.92
C GLN A 113 16.59 -10.60 11.50
N LYS A 114 15.39 -11.03 11.93
CA LYS A 114 15.19 -12.40 12.46
C LYS A 114 15.43 -13.48 11.40
N ASN A 115 15.17 -13.18 10.11
CA ASN A 115 15.52 -14.08 9.02
C ASN A 115 17.03 -14.14 8.78
N ASP A 116 17.73 -13.00 8.79
CA ASP A 116 19.19 -12.95 8.65
C ASP A 116 19.92 -13.74 9.76
N ASP A 117 19.46 -13.61 11.00
CA ASP A 117 19.99 -14.38 12.14
C ASP A 117 19.70 -15.89 12.01
N LEU A 118 18.53 -16.28 11.48
CA LEU A 118 18.19 -17.67 11.20
C LEU A 118 19.02 -18.25 10.04
N GLU A 119 19.21 -17.51 8.94
CA GLU A 119 20.07 -17.90 7.83
C GLU A 119 21.53 -18.05 8.26
N ARG A 120 22.03 -17.12 9.06
CA ARG A 120 23.38 -17.19 9.65
C ARG A 120 23.54 -18.45 10.50
N THR A 121 22.55 -18.74 11.36
CA THR A 121 22.55 -19.94 12.21
C THR A 121 22.50 -21.22 11.36
N ASN A 122 21.67 -21.24 10.31
CA ASN A 122 21.57 -22.35 9.37
C ASN A 122 22.91 -22.63 8.66
N ARG A 123 23.61 -21.59 8.18
CA ARG A 123 24.94 -21.74 7.56
C ARG A 123 25.96 -22.38 8.51
N VAL A 124 26.02 -21.95 9.77
CA VAL A 124 26.92 -22.53 10.80
C VAL A 124 26.55 -23.99 11.13
N VAL A 125 25.26 -24.32 11.20
CA VAL A 125 24.80 -25.70 11.39
C VAL A 125 25.13 -26.58 10.18
N SER A 126 24.95 -26.08 8.96
CA SER A 126 25.28 -26.79 7.72
C SER A 126 26.78 -27.07 7.59
N GLU A 127 27.64 -26.10 7.93
CA GLU A 127 29.10 -26.29 8.02
C GLU A 127 29.47 -27.32 9.08
N SER A 128 28.80 -27.29 10.24
CA SER A 128 29.00 -28.28 11.32
C SER A 128 28.63 -29.70 10.88
N VAL A 129 27.51 -29.86 10.16
CA VAL A 129 27.08 -31.15 9.58
C VAL A 129 28.11 -31.65 8.56
N SER A 130 28.54 -30.79 7.62
CA SER A 130 29.55 -31.15 6.62
C SER A 130 30.90 -31.55 7.26
N GLY A 131 31.27 -30.89 8.38
CA GLY A 131 32.42 -31.28 9.19
C GLY A 131 32.29 -32.67 9.84
N PHE A 132 31.10 -33.03 10.33
CA PHE A 132 30.83 -34.38 10.83
C PHE A 132 30.80 -35.43 9.71
N GLU A 133 30.25 -35.12 8.54
CA GLU A 133 30.27 -35.99 7.35
C GLU A 133 31.72 -36.27 6.89
N ALA A 134 32.57 -35.24 6.82
CA ALA A 134 33.98 -35.39 6.49
C ALA A 134 34.74 -36.26 7.53
N MET A 135 34.45 -36.08 8.82
CA MET A 135 35.03 -36.89 9.89
C MET A 135 34.59 -38.36 9.81
N LEU A 136 33.32 -38.60 9.52
CA LEU A 136 32.75 -39.94 9.32
C LEU A 136 33.35 -40.63 8.09
N ASN A 137 33.51 -39.92 6.99
CA ASN A 137 34.16 -40.44 5.78
C ASN A 137 35.64 -40.82 6.05
N GLN A 138 36.37 -40.02 6.82
CA GLN A 138 37.74 -40.37 7.24
C GLN A 138 37.76 -41.59 8.19
N ALA A 139 36.73 -41.79 9.01
CA ALA A 139 36.59 -42.99 9.83
C ALA A 139 36.32 -44.24 8.98
N TYR A 140 35.48 -44.14 7.94
CA TYR A 140 35.26 -45.23 6.98
C TYR A 140 36.53 -45.57 6.18
N GLU A 141 37.27 -44.57 5.69
CA GLU A 141 38.56 -44.78 4.99
C GLU A 141 39.56 -45.55 5.87
N LYS A 142 39.73 -45.11 7.13
CA LYS A 142 40.60 -45.81 8.10
C LYS A 142 40.12 -47.22 8.40
N ASN A 143 38.80 -47.44 8.51
CA ASN A 143 38.26 -48.77 8.77
C ASN A 143 38.49 -49.72 7.58
N ALA A 144 38.31 -49.26 6.34
CA ALA A 144 38.58 -50.05 5.14
C ALA A 144 40.08 -50.44 5.02
N ILE A 145 41.00 -49.55 5.44
CA ILE A 145 42.43 -49.88 5.53
C ILE A 145 42.69 -50.95 6.60
N LEU A 146 42.07 -50.82 7.78
CA LEU A 146 42.21 -51.81 8.86
C LEU A 146 41.60 -53.18 8.50
N GLU A 147 40.51 -53.21 7.74
CA GLU A 147 39.92 -54.43 7.20
C GLU A 147 40.90 -55.12 6.22
N MET A 148 41.54 -54.36 5.32
CA MET A 148 42.59 -54.88 4.43
C MET A 148 43.84 -55.37 5.20
N GLU A 149 44.27 -54.68 6.26
CA GLU A 149 45.37 -55.14 7.13
C GLU A 149 45.04 -56.44 7.88
N VAL A 150 43.75 -56.71 8.15
CA VAL A 150 43.28 -57.98 8.71
C VAL A 150 43.28 -59.08 7.64
N ASP A 151 42.79 -58.80 6.43
CA ASP A 151 42.78 -59.76 5.31
C ASP A 151 44.21 -60.23 4.95
N ASP A 152 45.17 -59.30 4.83
CA ASP A 152 46.59 -59.61 4.57
C ASP A 152 47.18 -60.52 5.67
N LYS A 153 46.80 -60.27 6.92
CA LYS A 153 47.23 -61.07 8.08
C LYS A 153 46.58 -62.46 8.11
N GLU A 154 45.35 -62.62 7.63
CA GLU A 154 44.73 -63.94 7.45
C GLU A 154 45.37 -64.70 6.28
N GLN A 155 45.64 -64.03 5.15
CA GLN A 155 46.35 -64.62 4.02
C GLN A 155 47.75 -65.11 4.43
N LEU A 156 48.49 -64.33 5.22
CA LEU A 156 49.80 -64.71 5.74
C LEU A 156 49.72 -65.93 6.68
N GLN A 157 48.66 -66.05 7.50
CA GLN A 157 48.43 -67.24 8.33
C GLN A 157 48.14 -68.49 7.48
N VAL A 158 47.33 -68.37 6.42
CA VAL A 158 47.08 -69.48 5.48
C VAL A 158 48.38 -69.92 4.77
N ASN A 159 49.22 -68.97 4.36
CA ASN A 159 50.51 -69.26 3.74
C ASN A 159 51.51 -69.89 4.73
N LEU A 160 51.55 -69.43 5.98
CA LEU A 160 52.34 -70.04 7.05
C LEU A 160 51.88 -71.48 7.34
N GLN A 161 50.56 -71.72 7.40
CA GLN A 161 50.00 -73.05 7.61
C GLN A 161 50.40 -74.01 6.47
N ARG A 162 50.29 -73.58 5.21
CA ARG A 162 50.75 -74.36 4.04
C ARG A 162 52.24 -74.71 4.13
N LEU A 163 53.10 -73.73 4.43
CA LEU A 163 54.54 -73.95 4.60
C LEU A 163 54.86 -74.87 5.80
N MET A 164 54.06 -74.83 6.87
CA MET A 164 54.19 -75.76 8.00
C MET A 164 53.74 -77.19 7.65
N ASP A 165 52.79 -77.35 6.74
CA ASP A 165 52.33 -78.64 6.24
C ASP A 165 53.35 -79.21 5.22
N GLU A 166 53.82 -78.41 4.26
CA GLU A 166 54.93 -78.76 3.35
C GLU A 166 56.20 -79.16 4.13
N ALA A 167 56.58 -78.41 5.17
CA ALA A 167 57.71 -78.75 6.03
C ALA A 167 57.47 -80.05 6.84
N ARG A 168 56.22 -80.40 7.13
CA ARG A 168 55.86 -81.68 7.77
C ARG A 168 55.95 -82.84 6.78
N ASP A 169 55.56 -82.63 5.54
CA ASP A 169 55.57 -83.65 4.49
C ASP A 169 56.99 -83.91 3.96
N LEU A 170 57.80 -82.87 3.73
CA LEU A 170 59.23 -83.01 3.44
C LEU A 170 60.00 -83.72 4.58
N LYS A 171 59.61 -83.47 5.84
CA LYS A 171 60.16 -84.18 7.00
C LYS A 171 59.74 -85.66 7.05
N GLN A 172 58.56 -86.00 6.54
CA GLN A 172 58.12 -87.39 6.35
C GLN A 172 58.87 -88.06 5.18
N GLU A 173 59.02 -87.38 4.05
CA GLU A 173 59.83 -87.85 2.91
C GLU A 173 61.28 -88.16 3.32
N LEU A 174 61.93 -87.27 4.06
CA LEU A 174 63.30 -87.49 4.56
C LEU A 174 63.36 -88.67 5.53
N LYS A 175 62.34 -88.84 6.38
CA LYS A 175 62.23 -90.02 7.27
C LYS A 175 62.06 -91.31 6.47
N ILE A 176 61.31 -91.30 5.38
CA ILE A 176 61.11 -92.46 4.49
C ILE A 176 62.40 -92.77 3.69
N ARG A 177 63.08 -91.75 3.13
CA ARG A 177 64.38 -91.93 2.45
C ARG A 177 65.42 -92.54 3.39
N ASN A 178 65.50 -92.08 4.64
CA ASN A 178 66.41 -92.64 5.66
C ASN A 178 66.07 -94.08 6.09
N ILE A 179 64.87 -94.60 5.76
CA ILE A 179 64.47 -96.00 6.00
C ILE A 179 64.77 -96.89 4.78
N SER A 180 65.04 -96.30 3.61
CA SER A 180 65.08 -97.01 2.32
C SER A 180 66.49 -97.20 1.71
N ILE A 181 67.56 -97.06 2.50
CA ILE A 181 68.96 -97.14 2.00
C ILE A 181 69.78 -98.18 2.80
N PRO A 182 70.15 -99.32 2.20
CA PRO A 182 71.23 -100.20 2.69
C PRO A 182 72.63 -99.62 2.36
N PRO A 183 73.67 -99.89 3.17
CA PRO A 183 74.98 -99.24 3.01
C PRO A 183 75.98 -100.00 2.12
N GLN A 184 76.66 -99.28 1.22
CA GLN A 184 78.11 -99.33 0.83
C GLN A 184 78.40 -97.97 0.11
N ILE A 185 79.50 -97.21 0.19
CA ILE A 185 80.95 -97.39 0.48
C ILE A 185 81.83 -97.39 -0.81
N ASN A 186 82.89 -96.56 -0.82
CA ASN A 186 83.98 -96.38 -1.83
C ASN A 186 83.59 -95.68 -3.18
N ASP A 187 84.44 -94.90 -3.89
CA ASP A 187 85.71 -94.22 -3.54
C ASP A 187 86.07 -93.04 -4.50
N THR A 188 86.93 -92.10 -4.03
CA THR A 188 88.07 -91.42 -4.72
C THR A 188 88.16 -91.44 -6.27
N THR A 189 88.27 -90.34 -7.05
CA THR A 189 89.32 -89.28 -7.05
C THR A 189 89.00 -88.08 -8.02
N VAL A 190 89.51 -86.85 -7.72
CA VAL A 190 90.20 -85.84 -8.61
C VAL A 190 89.59 -85.52 -10.02
N ALA A 191 89.29 -84.28 -10.46
CA ALA A 191 89.83 -82.91 -10.21
C ALA A 191 88.74 -81.79 -10.51
N ASN A 192 88.97 -80.48 -10.76
CA ASN A 192 90.17 -79.62 -10.88
C ASN A 192 89.92 -78.08 -10.69
N VAL A 193 91.02 -77.31 -10.67
CA VAL A 193 91.30 -75.93 -11.19
C VAL A 193 90.33 -75.43 -12.31
N THR A 194 89.88 -74.17 -12.40
CA THR A 194 89.97 -72.90 -11.62
C THR A 194 88.94 -71.90 -12.24
N SER A 195 88.63 -70.65 -11.85
CA SER A 195 89.40 -69.57 -11.21
C SER A 195 88.57 -68.50 -10.47
N THR A 196 89.23 -67.83 -9.52
CA THR A 196 88.91 -66.54 -8.85
C THR A 196 89.60 -65.37 -9.61
N PRO A 197 89.51 -64.03 -9.28
CA PRO A 197 89.31 -63.46 -7.91
C PRO A 197 88.74 -62.02 -7.71
N SER A 198 88.62 -61.65 -6.42
CA SER A 198 88.93 -60.32 -5.79
C SER A 198 88.09 -59.06 -6.13
N ARG A 199 87.45 -58.40 -5.14
CA ARG A 199 87.94 -57.31 -4.22
C ARG A 199 87.99 -55.90 -4.92
N ASN A 200 87.75 -54.75 -4.27
CA ASN A 200 87.81 -54.37 -2.84
C ASN A 200 86.94 -53.13 -2.48
N LYS A 201 86.92 -52.77 -1.17
CA LYS A 201 86.19 -51.67 -0.47
C LYS A 201 86.34 -50.22 -1.01
N ALA A 202 85.28 -49.42 -0.92
CA ALA A 202 85.16 -48.08 -0.26
C ALA A 202 83.67 -47.63 -0.29
N ALA A 203 83.00 -46.92 0.64
CA ALA A 203 83.30 -46.14 1.86
C ALA A 203 83.36 -44.59 1.71
N ALA A 204 82.40 -43.91 2.37
CA ALA A 204 82.29 -42.47 2.73
C ALA A 204 81.96 -41.40 1.65
N LEU A 205 80.75 -40.83 1.77
CA LEU A 205 80.41 -39.40 2.03
C LEU A 205 81.41 -38.31 1.56
N ASP A 206 80.97 -37.34 0.73
CA ASP A 206 80.41 -36.03 1.16
C ASP A 206 79.89 -35.21 -0.08
N ALA A 207 79.38 -34.00 0.12
CA ALA A 207 78.60 -33.21 -0.86
C ALA A 207 79.38 -32.11 -1.64
N SER A 208 78.87 -31.72 -2.83
CA SER A 208 78.63 -30.29 -3.19
C SER A 208 77.97 -30.06 -4.58
N VAL A 209 76.74 -29.51 -4.55
CA VAL A 209 76.17 -28.41 -5.37
C VAL A 209 76.55 -28.23 -6.85
N SER A 210 75.54 -28.36 -7.76
CA SER A 210 75.21 -27.53 -8.95
C SER A 210 74.60 -28.37 -10.10
N THR A 211 73.61 -27.96 -10.91
CA THR A 211 72.56 -26.91 -10.86
C THR A 211 71.56 -27.20 -12.00
N LEU A 212 70.23 -27.06 -11.77
CA LEU A 212 69.17 -26.53 -12.67
C LEU A 212 67.77 -27.12 -12.37
N ASN A 213 66.83 -26.23 -11.98
CA ASN A 213 65.51 -25.92 -12.59
C ASN A 213 64.71 -27.01 -13.34
N ASP A 214 63.38 -27.13 -13.28
CA ASP A 214 62.24 -26.56 -12.49
C ASP A 214 61.09 -27.64 -12.56
N ILE A 215 59.92 -27.66 -11.88
CA ILE A 215 58.90 -26.64 -11.55
C ILE A 215 58.07 -27.06 -10.31
N ASN A 216 57.89 -26.11 -9.38
CA ASN A 216 56.87 -25.89 -8.33
C ASN A 216 55.92 -26.99 -7.76
N ASP A 217 55.80 -26.94 -6.42
CA ASP A 217 54.79 -27.55 -5.56
C ASP A 217 53.40 -26.90 -5.57
N SER A 218 52.42 -27.60 -4.97
CA SER A 218 51.47 -26.94 -4.05
C SER A 218 50.90 -27.93 -3.00
N LYS A 219 51.29 -27.74 -1.74
CA LYS A 219 50.59 -28.21 -0.53
C LYS A 219 50.76 -27.16 0.55
N ASN A 220 49.68 -26.78 1.24
CA ASN A 220 49.78 -25.88 2.38
C ASN A 220 48.75 -26.28 3.45
N ASN A 221 49.25 -26.63 4.64
CA ASN A 221 48.45 -27.00 5.81
C ASN A 221 48.89 -26.13 6.99
N ASN A 222 47.95 -25.41 7.60
CA ASN A 222 47.97 -24.95 9.00
C ASN A 222 46.53 -24.52 9.33
N SER A 223 45.78 -25.23 10.18
CA SER A 223 45.91 -25.35 11.64
C SER A 223 45.37 -24.14 12.38
N LEU A 224 44.38 -24.37 13.25
CA LEU A 224 43.71 -23.37 14.08
C LEU A 224 44.67 -22.71 15.09
N SER A 225 44.46 -21.43 15.36
CA SER A 225 44.93 -20.78 16.59
C SER A 225 43.94 -19.71 17.02
N PHE A 226 43.46 -19.80 18.26
CA PHE A 226 42.66 -18.75 18.89
C PHE A 226 43.58 -17.65 19.44
N ASN A 227 43.16 -16.40 19.29
CA ASN A 227 43.51 -15.35 20.24
C ASN A 227 42.38 -14.34 20.33
N ALA A 228 42.19 -13.75 21.51
CA ALA A 228 41.08 -12.86 21.82
C ALA A 228 41.59 -11.48 22.28
N SER A 229 40.67 -10.52 22.30
CA SER A 229 40.75 -9.18 22.91
C SER A 229 41.15 -7.99 22.01
N SER A 230 40.19 -7.08 21.89
CA SER A 230 40.36 -5.61 21.99
C SER A 230 41.18 -4.85 20.93
N ILE A 231 40.45 -4.24 19.99
CA ILE A 231 40.45 -2.80 19.62
C ILE A 231 39.31 -2.60 18.58
N GLY A 232 38.54 -1.51 18.53
CA GLY A 232 38.52 -0.35 19.42
C GLY A 232 38.35 0.99 18.70
N SER A 233 37.14 1.30 18.20
CA SER A 233 36.66 2.63 17.72
C SER A 233 37.32 3.24 16.46
N LEU A 234 36.46 3.73 15.55
CA LEU A 234 36.56 4.93 14.66
C LEU A 234 35.51 4.73 13.54
N LEU A 235 34.32 5.31 13.62
CA LEU A 235 33.91 6.70 13.34
C LEU A 235 33.99 7.15 11.86
N ASN A 236 32.82 7.59 11.39
CA ASN A 236 32.47 8.46 10.27
C ASN A 236 33.35 8.54 9.00
N SER A 237 32.69 8.30 7.86
CA SER A 237 32.83 9.19 6.70
C SER A 237 31.47 9.33 5.98
N ASP A 238 30.97 10.56 5.87
CA ASP A 238 29.78 10.86 5.07
C ASP A 238 30.03 10.65 3.57
N PHE A 239 29.04 10.16 2.84
CA PHE A 239 28.93 10.43 1.40
C PHE A 239 27.47 10.59 0.97
N SER A 240 27.10 11.82 0.63
CA SER A 240 25.87 12.21 -0.07
C SER A 240 26.17 12.52 -1.54
N ILE A 241 25.13 12.84 -2.35
CA ILE A 241 25.20 13.25 -3.79
C ILE A 241 25.27 12.03 -4.75
N ALA A 242 24.41 11.86 -5.76
CA ALA A 242 23.21 12.63 -6.17
C ALA A 242 22.20 11.81 -7.02
N ASN A 243 21.06 12.46 -7.32
CA ASN A 243 19.92 11.98 -8.10
C ASN A 243 20.24 11.45 -9.51
N SER A 244 19.36 10.57 -10.02
CA SER A 244 18.93 10.57 -11.44
C SER A 244 17.48 10.09 -11.61
N SER A 245 16.59 11.07 -11.60
CA SER A 245 15.29 11.19 -12.30
C SER A 245 14.46 9.96 -12.71
N THR A 246 13.24 9.93 -12.14
CA THR A 246 11.94 9.73 -12.83
C THR A 246 11.67 8.47 -13.68
N GLN A 247 10.67 7.70 -13.25
CA GLN A 247 9.45 7.60 -14.06
C GLN A 247 8.19 7.55 -13.17
N THR A 248 7.06 8.03 -13.70
CA THR A 248 5.82 8.28 -12.95
C THR A 248 4.69 7.39 -13.43
N LEU A 249 3.94 6.79 -12.51
CA LEU A 249 2.56 6.36 -12.76
C LEU A 249 1.67 6.81 -11.60
N ASN A 250 0.68 7.64 -11.94
CA ASN A 250 -0.49 7.87 -11.10
C ASN A 250 -1.48 6.72 -11.33
N GLU A 251 -2.15 6.25 -10.28
CA GLU A 251 -3.60 6.09 -10.37
C GLU A 251 -4.28 6.24 -9.00
N SER A 252 -5.59 6.44 -9.00
CA SER A 252 -6.30 7.12 -7.91
C SER A 252 -7.08 6.19 -6.99
N THR A 253 -7.02 6.51 -5.70
CA THR A 253 -8.14 6.58 -4.74
C THR A 253 -9.47 5.95 -5.15
N LEU A 254 -9.96 5.00 -4.35
CA LEU A 254 -11.33 5.09 -3.83
C LEU A 254 -11.49 4.42 -2.46
N HIS A 255 -12.21 5.10 -1.57
CA HIS A 255 -12.63 4.65 -0.25
C HIS A 255 -13.94 3.86 -0.34
N ILE A 256 -14.26 3.08 0.71
CA ILE A 256 -15.53 3.16 1.46
C ILE A 256 -15.44 2.26 2.72
N ASN A 257 -16.10 2.66 3.81
CA ASN A 257 -16.21 1.86 5.05
C ASN A 257 -17.32 0.80 4.91
N ASP A 258 -17.35 -0.21 5.77
CA ASP A 258 -18.31 -0.15 6.89
C ASP A 258 -18.01 -1.15 8.02
N ASN A 259 -18.61 -0.89 9.18
CA ASN A 259 -18.34 -1.61 10.42
C ASN A 259 -19.09 -2.94 10.49
N THR A 260 -18.47 -3.96 11.10
CA THR A 260 -19.23 -5.02 11.78
C THR A 260 -18.43 -5.55 12.97
N ALA A 261 -18.93 -5.31 14.18
CA ALA A 261 -18.38 -5.93 15.39
C ALA A 261 -18.98 -7.33 15.55
N ILE A 262 -18.13 -8.35 15.81
CA ILE A 262 -18.53 -9.65 16.36
C ILE A 262 -17.39 -10.21 17.22
N SER A 263 -17.78 -10.97 18.24
CA SER A 263 -16.96 -11.31 19.40
C SER A 263 -15.78 -12.27 19.14
N THR A 264 -14.83 -12.17 20.07
CA THR A 264 -13.87 -13.20 20.45
C THR A 264 -14.46 -14.62 20.50
N THR A 265 -13.77 -15.59 19.89
CA THR A 265 -13.67 -16.95 20.44
C THR A 265 -12.25 -17.48 20.28
N LEU A 266 -11.61 -17.83 21.39
CA LEU A 266 -10.44 -18.70 21.39
C LEU A 266 -10.89 -20.13 21.08
N ASN A 267 -10.12 -20.87 20.30
CA ASN A 267 -10.04 -22.31 20.51
C ASN A 267 -8.68 -22.88 20.07
N LYS A 268 -8.06 -23.66 20.95
CA LYS A 268 -6.92 -24.51 20.61
C LYS A 268 -7.45 -25.90 20.28
N SER A 269 -7.07 -26.45 19.14
CA SER A 269 -7.10 -27.89 18.90
C SER A 269 -5.86 -28.27 18.10
N SER A 270 -4.95 -28.97 18.78
CA SER A 270 -3.76 -29.57 18.17
C SER A 270 -4.13 -30.92 17.57
N GLU A 271 -3.70 -31.21 16.35
CA GLU A 271 -3.56 -32.60 15.91
C GLU A 271 -2.45 -32.75 14.87
N LYS A 272 -1.80 -33.92 14.86
CA LYS A 272 -0.74 -34.29 13.90
C LYS A 272 -1.34 -35.19 12.83
N SER A 273 -1.12 -34.90 11.55
CA SER A 273 -1.30 -35.89 10.48
C SER A 273 -0.11 -35.86 9.51
N VAL A 274 0.49 -37.04 9.35
CA VAL A 274 1.69 -37.38 8.58
C VAL A 274 1.62 -36.93 7.11
N LEU A 275 2.80 -36.68 6.52
CA LEU A 275 3.01 -36.43 5.10
C LEU A 275 2.32 -37.47 4.20
N LYS A 276 1.78 -37.01 3.07
CA LYS A 276 1.77 -37.81 1.83
C LYS A 276 1.95 -36.92 0.61
N TYR A 277 3.04 -37.14 -0.13
CA TYR A 277 3.21 -36.61 -1.47
C TYR A 277 2.60 -37.60 -2.46
N ASP A 278 1.65 -37.15 -3.27
CA ASP A 278 1.25 -37.77 -4.53
C ASP A 278 0.99 -36.63 -5.52
N CYS A 279 1.48 -36.74 -6.76
CA CYS A 279 1.42 -35.67 -7.76
C CYS A 279 0.66 -36.15 -9.01
N ALA A 280 -0.48 -35.51 -9.33
CA ALA A 280 -1.20 -35.73 -10.57
C ALA A 280 -1.97 -34.47 -11.00
N ILE A 281 -1.94 -34.16 -12.30
CA ILE A 281 -2.43 -32.91 -12.89
C ILE A 281 -3.97 -32.90 -12.99
N ALA A 282 -4.61 -31.88 -12.41
CA ALA A 282 -5.97 -31.46 -12.75
C ALA A 282 -6.19 -29.96 -12.44
N ASN A 283 -5.99 -29.07 -13.42
CA ASN A 283 -6.11 -27.62 -13.24
C ASN A 283 -7.58 -27.16 -13.12
N SER A 284 -8.19 -27.35 -11.95
CA SER A 284 -9.45 -26.68 -11.57
C SER A 284 -9.63 -26.64 -10.04
N ASN A 285 -8.78 -25.87 -9.33
CA ASN A 285 -9.00 -25.58 -7.91
C ASN A 285 -10.39 -24.95 -7.73
N PRO A 286 -11.32 -25.59 -7.01
CA PRO A 286 -12.68 -25.07 -6.87
C PRO A 286 -12.66 -23.87 -5.93
N ILE A 287 -12.65 -22.66 -6.49
CA ILE A 287 -12.67 -21.36 -5.78
C ILE A 287 -13.57 -21.48 -4.55
N ALA A 288 -13.03 -21.20 -3.35
CA ALA A 288 -13.70 -21.49 -2.09
C ALA A 288 -15.12 -20.88 -2.04
N ALA A 289 -16.07 -21.58 -1.43
CA ALA A 289 -17.49 -21.20 -1.47
C ALA A 289 -17.72 -19.76 -0.99
N SER A 290 -17.02 -19.32 0.07
CA SER A 290 -17.03 -17.94 0.56
C SER A 290 -16.56 -16.93 -0.51
N THR A 291 -15.48 -17.23 -1.22
CA THR A 291 -14.95 -16.38 -2.30
C THR A 291 -15.92 -16.29 -3.48
N ARG A 292 -16.62 -17.39 -3.82
CA ARG A 292 -17.68 -17.38 -4.86
C ARG A 292 -18.87 -16.51 -4.45
N VAL A 293 -19.34 -16.63 -3.20
CA VAL A 293 -20.44 -15.79 -2.67
C VAL A 293 -20.03 -14.31 -2.61
N SER A 294 -18.81 -14.01 -2.16
CA SER A 294 -18.28 -12.64 -2.15
C SER A 294 -18.22 -12.03 -3.56
N ALA A 295 -17.74 -12.79 -4.55
CA ALA A 295 -17.69 -12.34 -5.94
C ALA A 295 -19.10 -12.09 -6.51
N LEU A 296 -20.08 -12.97 -6.21
CA LEU A 296 -21.47 -12.79 -6.64
C LEU A 296 -22.13 -11.56 -6.01
N ASN A 297 -21.86 -11.25 -4.74
CA ASN A 297 -22.35 -10.03 -4.10
C ASN A 297 -21.76 -8.77 -4.76
N ILE A 298 -20.46 -8.75 -5.05
CA ILE A 298 -19.80 -7.64 -5.76
C ILE A 298 -20.41 -7.44 -7.15
N VAL A 299 -20.68 -8.53 -7.89
CA VAL A 299 -21.36 -8.46 -9.20
C VAL A 299 -22.79 -7.93 -9.07
N ALA A 300 -23.55 -8.33 -8.04
CA ALA A 300 -24.89 -7.82 -7.78
C ALA A 300 -24.90 -6.31 -7.46
N ASP A 301 -23.95 -5.82 -6.67
CA ASP A 301 -23.80 -4.39 -6.39
C ASP A 301 -23.35 -3.58 -7.61
N LEU A 302 -22.51 -4.16 -8.48
CA LEU A 302 -22.13 -3.53 -9.74
C LEU A 302 -23.30 -3.43 -10.73
N LEU A 303 -24.11 -4.48 -10.86
CA LEU A 303 -25.35 -4.46 -11.66
C LEU A 303 -26.33 -3.41 -11.11
N LYS A 304 -26.56 -3.39 -9.80
CA LYS A 304 -27.43 -2.40 -9.14
C LYS A 304 -26.92 -0.97 -9.29
N LYS A 305 -25.59 -0.75 -9.40
CA LYS A 305 -25.01 0.56 -9.75
C LYS A 305 -25.20 0.89 -11.23
N LEU A 306 -25.09 -0.09 -12.12
CA LEU A 306 -25.35 0.06 -13.56
C LEU A 306 -26.82 0.46 -13.82
N ASP A 307 -27.79 -0.23 -13.22
CA ASP A 307 -29.22 0.09 -13.31
C ASP A 307 -29.51 1.54 -12.90
N ASN A 308 -28.89 2.00 -11.80
CA ASN A 308 -29.02 3.38 -11.33
C ASN A 308 -28.35 4.41 -12.27
N LEU A 309 -27.26 4.03 -12.94
CA LEU A 309 -26.63 4.86 -13.96
C LEU A 309 -27.44 4.91 -15.25
N GLU A 310 -28.04 3.80 -15.68
CA GLU A 310 -28.96 3.77 -16.82
C GLU A 310 -30.24 4.56 -16.53
N ALA A 311 -30.81 4.45 -15.33
CA ALA A 311 -31.95 5.25 -14.90
C ALA A 311 -31.65 6.76 -14.96
N LYS A 312 -30.46 7.19 -14.49
CA LYS A 312 -29.98 8.58 -14.63
C LYS A 312 -29.73 8.97 -16.08
N LEU A 313 -29.07 8.13 -16.88
CA LEU A 313 -28.81 8.42 -18.29
C LEU A 313 -30.12 8.58 -19.08
N LYS A 314 -31.11 7.75 -18.77
CA LYS A 314 -32.47 7.82 -19.32
C LYS A 314 -33.20 9.09 -18.88
N SER A 315 -33.11 9.48 -17.60
CA SER A 315 -33.72 10.73 -17.12
C SER A 315 -33.10 11.97 -17.77
N TRP A 316 -31.77 12.02 -17.90
CA TRP A 316 -31.05 13.07 -18.62
C TRP A 316 -31.43 13.12 -20.11
N LYS A 317 -31.60 11.96 -20.75
CA LYS A 317 -32.03 11.86 -22.15
C LYS A 317 -33.48 12.32 -22.36
N THR A 318 -34.37 12.14 -21.38
CA THR A 318 -35.72 12.72 -21.41
C THR A 318 -35.76 14.21 -21.04
N GLN A 319 -34.83 14.69 -20.22
CA GLN A 319 -34.79 16.09 -19.78
C GLN A 319 -34.20 17.03 -20.85
N LYS A 320 -33.33 16.52 -21.73
CA LYS A 320 -32.62 17.33 -22.74
C LYS A 320 -33.35 17.45 -24.08
N LEU A 321 -34.58 17.98 -24.09
CA LEU A 321 -35.12 18.69 -25.27
C LEU A 321 -36.28 19.66 -24.94
N PRO A 322 -35.98 20.84 -24.38
CA PRO A 322 -36.64 22.05 -24.88
C PRO A 322 -35.68 23.26 -24.94
N SER A 323 -34.69 23.24 -25.85
CA SER A 323 -33.67 24.31 -25.91
C SER A 323 -33.17 24.61 -27.34
N GLN A 324 -34.08 24.67 -28.32
CA GLN A 324 -33.72 25.06 -29.71
C GLN A 324 -34.84 25.81 -30.46
N LYS A 325 -35.57 26.70 -29.76
CA LYS A 325 -36.61 27.58 -30.37
C LYS A 325 -36.71 29.01 -29.78
N PHE A 326 -35.76 29.44 -28.95
CA PHE A 326 -35.89 30.69 -28.16
C PHE A 326 -34.73 31.69 -28.26
N ILE A 327 -33.88 31.58 -29.31
CA ILE A 327 -32.75 32.51 -29.52
C ILE A 327 -32.92 33.34 -30.81
N GLU A 328 -33.55 32.81 -31.86
CA GLU A 328 -33.71 33.53 -33.15
C GLU A 328 -34.71 34.71 -33.08
N ALA A 329 -35.62 34.73 -32.11
CA ALA A 329 -36.62 35.80 -31.97
C ALA A 329 -36.05 37.12 -31.40
N SER A 330 -34.85 37.11 -30.81
CA SER A 330 -34.28 38.27 -30.10
C SER A 330 -33.28 39.07 -30.92
N ALA A 331 -32.79 38.54 -32.04
CA ALA A 331 -31.73 39.17 -32.85
C ALA A 331 -32.25 40.25 -33.81
N SER A 332 -33.45 40.08 -34.37
CA SER A 332 -33.99 40.98 -35.41
C SER A 332 -34.40 42.37 -34.89
N ASN A 333 -34.91 42.45 -33.66
CA ASN A 333 -35.53 43.69 -33.14
C ASN A 333 -34.52 44.70 -32.57
N ASN A 334 -33.21 44.39 -32.57
CA ASN A 334 -32.19 45.22 -31.92
C ASN A 334 -31.22 45.91 -32.91
N ILE A 335 -31.48 45.79 -34.22
CA ILE A 335 -30.65 46.40 -35.27
C ILE A 335 -31.22 47.76 -35.72
N GLU A 336 -32.54 47.93 -35.77
CA GLU A 336 -33.16 49.20 -36.21
C GLU A 336 -32.95 50.36 -35.21
N ASN A 337 -33.04 50.09 -33.90
CA ASN A 337 -32.89 51.13 -32.88
C ASN A 337 -31.45 51.67 -32.72
N SER A 338 -30.42 51.00 -33.26
CA SER A 338 -29.03 51.47 -33.14
C SER A 338 -28.65 52.54 -34.17
N CYS A 339 -29.52 52.85 -35.13
CA CYS A 339 -29.22 53.77 -36.24
C CYS A 339 -29.63 55.24 -35.96
N SER A 340 -30.30 55.51 -34.83
CA SER A 340 -30.96 56.81 -34.57
C SER A 340 -30.31 57.69 -33.49
N ILE A 341 -29.19 57.27 -32.90
CA ILE A 341 -28.64 57.91 -31.67
C ILE A 341 -27.33 58.72 -31.90
N GLU A 342 -26.64 58.58 -33.04
CA GLU A 342 -25.36 59.30 -33.30
C GLU A 342 -25.49 60.75 -33.83
N ASN A 343 -26.70 61.33 -33.92
CA ASN A 343 -26.95 62.57 -34.68
C ASN A 343 -27.47 63.77 -33.85
N LEU A 344 -27.11 63.90 -32.57
CA LEU A 344 -27.55 65.03 -31.72
C LEU A 344 -26.45 65.85 -31.01
N ASP A 345 -25.30 65.28 -30.63
CA ASP A 345 -24.26 66.01 -29.87
C ASP A 345 -23.17 66.67 -30.75
N ARG A 346 -23.59 67.63 -31.60
CA ARG A 346 -22.68 68.66 -32.17
C ARG A 346 -23.39 69.99 -32.41
N LYS A 347 -23.40 70.88 -31.41
CA LYS A 347 -23.51 72.33 -31.60
C LYS A 347 -22.92 73.12 -30.45
#